data_AF-A0A519RPZ6-F1
#
_entry.id   AF-A0A519RPZ6-F1
#
_cell.length_a   1.000
_cell.length_b   1.000
_cell.length_c   1.000
_cell.angle_alpha   90.00
_cell.angle_beta   90.00
_cell.angle_gamma   90.00
#
_symmetry.space_group_name_H-M   'P 1'
#
loop_
_entity.id
_entity.type
_entity.pdbx_description
1 polymer ?
#
loop_
_entity_poly.entity_id
_entity_poly.type
_entity_poly.pdbx_seq_one_letter_code
_entity_poly.pdbx_strand_id
1 'polypeptide(L)'
;VITSVDVTIFRPRTDVVDRRFLNQVFSTNSWFLTVNEMCGGTTHKRISRGALGRIKILLPDIKEQNKIADILSDMDEDIVELNCKLDKVRNIKQAMSQNLLTGKIRLV
;
A
#
# COMPACT_ATOMS: atom_id res chain seq x y z
N VAL A 1 -17.06 6.32 17.94
CA VAL A 1 -17.58 5.61 16.76
C VAL A 1 -17.11 6.36 15.52
N ILE A 2 -16.11 5.85 14.79
CA ILE A 2 -15.67 6.49 13.54
C ILE A 2 -16.50 5.86 12.42
N THR A 3 -17.64 6.45 12.11
CA THR A 3 -18.41 6.13 10.90
C THR A 3 -17.97 7.05 9.79
N SER A 4 -16.96 6.65 9.02
CA SER A 4 -16.70 7.31 7.74
C SER A 4 -17.68 6.79 6.70
N VAL A 5 -18.48 7.69 6.12
CA VAL A 5 -19.46 7.38 5.07
C VAL A 5 -18.77 6.93 3.78
N ASP A 6 -17.52 7.36 3.59
CA ASP A 6 -16.74 7.15 2.37
C ASP A 6 -15.74 5.98 2.50
N VAL A 7 -15.81 5.17 3.58
CA VAL A 7 -14.97 3.98 3.77
C VAL A 7 -15.81 2.71 3.68
N THR A 8 -15.43 1.82 2.76
CA THR A 8 -16.01 0.47 2.67
C THR A 8 -14.98 -0.58 3.06
N ILE A 9 -15.32 -1.42 4.04
CA ILE A 9 -14.50 -2.56 4.44
C ILE A 9 -14.94 -3.78 3.63
N PHE A 10 -14.03 -4.30 2.82
CA PHE A 10 -14.24 -5.57 2.12
C PHE A 10 -13.85 -6.74 3.03
N ARG A 11 -14.76 -7.71 3.21
CA ARG A 11 -14.53 -8.91 4.03
C ARG A 11 -14.70 -10.16 3.17
N PRO A 12 -13.63 -10.61 2.48
CA PRO A 12 -13.71 -11.81 1.66
C PRO A 12 -13.78 -13.07 2.53
N ARG A 13 -14.34 -14.12 1.93
CA ARG A 13 -14.21 -15.50 2.40
C ARG A 13 -12.77 -15.97 2.26
N THR A 14 -12.14 -16.34 3.37
CA THR A 14 -10.71 -16.69 3.44
C THR A 14 -10.38 -18.04 2.81
N ASP A 15 -11.40 -18.87 2.56
CA ASP A 15 -11.26 -20.15 1.87
C ASP A 15 -11.11 -19.99 0.35
N VAL A 16 -11.52 -18.85 -0.20
CA VAL A 16 -11.54 -18.59 -1.65
C VAL A 16 -10.55 -17.51 -2.06
N VAL A 17 -10.24 -16.58 -1.16
CA VAL A 17 -9.47 -15.38 -1.48
C VAL A 17 -8.39 -15.08 -0.45
N ASP A 18 -7.17 -14.86 -0.92
CA ASP A 18 -6.09 -14.28 -0.12
C ASP A 18 -6.27 -12.75 -0.01
N ARG A 19 -6.17 -12.22 1.22
CA ARG A 19 -6.38 -10.79 1.50
C ARG A 19 -5.26 -9.91 0.97
N ARG A 20 -4.01 -10.40 1.01
CA ARG A 20 -2.84 -9.69 0.48
C ARG A 20 -2.96 -9.59 -1.03
N PHE A 21 -3.39 -10.66 -1.70
CA PHE A 21 -3.66 -10.63 -3.13
C PHE A 21 -4.69 -9.54 -3.49
N LEU A 22 -5.82 -9.46 -2.76
CA LEU A 22 -6.79 -8.39 -3.01
C LEU A 22 -6.24 -6.99 -2.75
N ASN A 23 -5.43 -6.80 -1.71
CA ASN A 23 -4.78 -5.52 -1.47
C ASN A 23 -3.88 -5.12 -2.65
N GLN A 24 -3.13 -6.07 -3.20
CA GLN A 24 -2.32 -5.85 -4.39
C GLN A 24 -3.20 -5.48 -5.60
N VAL A 25 -4.29 -6.20 -5.85
CA VAL A 25 -5.26 -5.88 -6.93
C VAL A 25 -5.84 -4.48 -6.76
N PHE A 26 -6.26 -4.11 -5.55
CA PHE A 26 -6.82 -2.79 -5.26
C PHE A 26 -5.80 -1.66 -5.37
N SER A 27 -4.52 -1.98 -5.35
CA SER A 27 -3.42 -1.03 -5.54
C SER A 27 -3.06 -0.85 -7.02
N THR A 28 -3.63 -1.65 -7.94
CA THR A 28 -3.37 -1.52 -9.37
C THR A 28 -4.07 -0.33 -10.00
N ASN A 29 -3.42 0.31 -10.97
CA ASN A 29 -4.02 1.41 -11.73
C ASN A 29 -5.31 0.98 -12.46
N SER A 30 -5.36 -0.26 -12.97
CA SER A 30 -6.56 -0.79 -13.63
C SER A 30 -7.76 -0.77 -12.69
N TRP A 31 -7.59 -1.20 -11.43
CA TRP A 31 -8.66 -1.15 -10.43
C TRP A 31 -9.14 0.29 -10.20
N PHE A 32 -8.22 1.23 -9.98
CA PHE A 32 -8.57 2.64 -9.76
C PHE A 32 -9.32 3.25 -10.94
N LEU A 33 -8.92 2.96 -12.17
CA LEU A 33 -9.62 3.43 -13.37
C LEU A 33 -11.04 2.90 -13.43
N THR A 34 -11.24 1.60 -13.24
CA THR A 34 -12.58 0.97 -13.24
C THR A 34 -13.48 1.53 -12.14
N VAL A 35 -12.95 1.75 -10.94
CA VAL A 35 -13.72 2.36 -9.84
C VAL A 35 -14.09 3.81 -10.17
N ASN A 36 -13.17 4.59 -10.73
CA ASN A 36 -13.39 5.99 -11.06
C ASN A 36 -14.41 6.20 -12.20
N GLU A 37 -14.52 5.26 -13.14
CA GLU A 37 -15.57 5.24 -14.16
C GLU A 37 -16.97 5.01 -13.56
N MET A 38 -17.03 4.28 -12.45
CA MET A 38 -18.29 3.95 -11.75
C MET A 38 -18.65 4.98 -10.66
N CYS A 39 -17.80 5.98 -10.44
CA CYS A 39 -18.07 7.08 -9.53
C CYS A 39 -19.08 8.06 -10.15
N GLY A 40 -20.05 8.50 -9.34
CA GLY A 40 -20.98 9.57 -9.69
C GLY A 40 -20.65 10.88 -8.98
N GLY A 41 -21.21 11.99 -9.47
CA GLY A 41 -21.04 13.33 -8.90
C GLY A 41 -20.02 14.19 -9.63
N THR A 42 -20.28 15.50 -9.67
CA THR A 42 -19.46 16.49 -10.37
C THR A 42 -18.41 17.12 -9.46
N THR A 43 -18.83 17.64 -8.29
CA THR A 43 -17.93 18.30 -7.32
C THR A 43 -17.23 17.31 -6.39
N HIS A 44 -17.94 16.28 -5.93
CA HIS A 44 -17.39 15.20 -5.11
C HIS A 44 -17.72 13.86 -5.75
N LYS A 45 -16.72 13.23 -6.38
CA LYS A 45 -16.87 11.89 -6.95
C LYS A 45 -17.02 10.87 -5.81
N ARG A 46 -18.12 10.11 -5.84
CA ARG A 46 -18.40 9.03 -4.89
C ARG A 46 -18.89 7.79 -5.62
N ILE A 47 -18.52 6.62 -5.11
CA ILE A 47 -19.07 5.33 -5.55
C ILE A 47 -20.02 4.79 -4.48
N SER A 48 -21.21 4.33 -4.89
CA SER A 48 -22.12 3.67 -3.97
C SER A 48 -21.65 2.24 -3.67
N ARG A 49 -21.98 1.71 -2.48
CA ARG A 49 -21.65 0.32 -2.11
C ARG A 49 -22.18 -0.70 -3.11
N GLY A 50 -23.37 -0.45 -3.67
CA GLY A 50 -23.98 -1.31 -4.68
C GLY A 50 -23.25 -1.27 -6.02
N ALA A 51 -22.75 -0.11 -6.45
CA ALA A 51 -21.92 0.00 -7.65
C ALA A 51 -20.55 -0.66 -7.44
N LEU A 52 -19.90 -0.42 -6.30
CA LEU A 52 -18.61 -1.02 -5.96
C LEU A 52 -18.69 -2.55 -5.92
N GLY A 53 -19.77 -3.12 -5.35
CA GLY A 53 -19.98 -4.57 -5.31
C GLY A 53 -20.30 -5.23 -6.66
N ARG A 54 -20.56 -4.45 -7.73
CA ARG A 54 -20.78 -4.97 -9.08
C ARG A 54 -19.50 -5.04 -9.92
N ILE A 55 -18.41 -4.43 -9.45
CA ILE A 55 -17.13 -4.49 -10.15
C ILE A 55 -16.61 -5.92 -10.09
N LYS A 56 -16.36 -6.50 -11.27
CA LYS A 56 -15.81 -7.84 -11.40
C LYS A 56 -14.30 -7.78 -11.28
N ILE A 57 -13.72 -8.73 -10.57
CA ILE A 57 -12.28 -8.88 -10.39
C ILE A 57 -11.90 -10.25 -10.94
N LEU A 58 -10.78 -10.33 -11.66
CA LEU A 58 -10.20 -11.60 -12.05
C LEU A 58 -9.60 -12.25 -10.79
N LEU A 59 -10.13 -13.41 -10.43
CA LEU A 59 -9.71 -14.13 -9.23
C LEU A 59 -9.14 -15.50 -9.65
N PRO A 60 -7.80 -15.65 -9.68
CA PRO A 60 -7.16 -16.93 -9.98
C PRO A 60 -7.37 -17.92 -8.83
N ASP A 61 -6.85 -19.15 -8.96
CA ASP A 61 -6.95 -20.12 -7.87
C ASP A 61 -6.20 -19.66 -6.61
N ILE A 62 -6.58 -20.19 -5.44
CA ILE A 62 -6.00 -19.77 -4.16
C ILE A 62 -4.48 -20.00 -4.07
N LYS A 63 -3.94 -21.01 -4.75
CA LYS A 63 -2.49 -21.30 -4.75
C LYS A 63 -1.74 -20.25 -5.57
N GLU A 64 -2.28 -19.85 -6.72
CA GLU A 64 -1.73 -18.78 -7.55
C GLU A 64 -1.81 -17.43 -6.84
N GLN A 65 -2.96 -17.13 -6.21
CA GLN A 65 -3.11 -15.92 -5.38
C GLN A 65 -2.04 -15.84 -4.30
N ASN A 66 -1.81 -16.93 -3.55
CA ASN A 66 -0.81 -16.99 -2.50
C ASN A 66 0.60 -16.76 -3.05
N LYS A 67 0.97 -17.42 -4.16
CA LYS A 67 2.30 -17.23 -4.77
C LYS A 67 2.55 -15.79 -5.20
N ILE A 68 1.57 -15.16 -5.82
CA ILE A 68 1.66 -13.74 -6.22
C ILE A 68 1.80 -12.87 -4.99
N ALA A 69 0.94 -13.11 -3.98
CA ALA A 69 0.95 -12.34 -2.75
C ALA A 69 2.27 -12.46 -1.98
N ASP A 70 2.83 -13.67 -1.88
CA ASP A 70 4.09 -13.93 -1.18
C ASP A 70 5.23 -13.16 -1.85
N ILE A 71 5.40 -13.31 -3.17
CA ILE A 71 6.46 -12.62 -3.92
C ILE A 71 6.39 -11.10 -3.76
N LEU A 72 5.18 -10.52 -3.88
CA LEU A 72 5.03 -9.07 -3.76
C LEU A 72 5.20 -8.59 -2.31
N SER A 73 4.77 -9.39 -1.32
CA SER A 73 4.96 -9.05 0.09
C SER A 73 6.43 -9.09 0.49
N ASP A 74 7.19 -10.07 -0.01
CA ASP A 74 8.64 -10.16 0.22
C ASP A 74 9.36 -8.92 -0.33
N MET A 75 8.97 -8.45 -1.52
CA MET A 75 9.50 -7.21 -2.09
C MET A 75 9.14 -5.97 -1.26
N ASP A 76 7.92 -5.91 -0.74
CA ASP A 76 7.49 -4.81 0.13
C ASP A 76 8.31 -4.79 1.44
N GLU A 77 8.60 -5.96 2.01
CA GLU A 77 9.44 -6.10 3.20
C GLU A 77 10.88 -5.62 2.94
N ASP A 78 11.47 -6.01 1.80
CA ASP A 78 12.79 -5.55 1.37
C ASP A 78 12.84 -4.02 1.22
N ILE A 79 11.82 -3.43 0.61
CA ILE A 79 11.71 -1.97 0.45
C ILE A 79 11.64 -1.28 1.82
N VAL A 80 10.86 -1.81 2.76
CA VAL A 80 10.77 -1.27 4.12
C VAL A 80 12.12 -1.34 4.84
N GLU A 81 12.81 -2.47 4.73
CA GLU A 81 14.13 -2.65 5.36
C GLU A 81 15.17 -1.68 4.78
N LEU A 82 15.20 -1.52 3.44
CA LEU A 82 16.10 -0.61 2.76
C LEU A 82 15.85 0.85 3.14
N ASN A 83 14.58 1.27 3.23
CA ASN A 83 14.23 2.61 3.68
C ASN A 83 14.67 2.86 5.13
N CYS A 84 14.50 1.89 6.02
CA CYS A 84 14.98 1.98 7.39
C CYS A 84 16.51 2.15 7.47
N LYS A 85 17.25 1.36 6.67
CA LYS A 85 18.72 1.48 6.56
C LYS A 85 19.12 2.86 6.01
N LEU A 86 18.43 3.34 4.97
CA LEU A 86 18.68 4.64 4.36
C LEU A 86 18.49 5.78 5.38
N ASP A 87 17.41 5.77 6.13
CA ASP A 87 17.13 6.79 7.14
C ASP A 87 18.14 6.75 8.29
N LYS A 88 18.55 5.56 8.72
CA LYS A 88 19.63 5.41 9.71
C LYS A 88 20.93 6.04 9.22
N VAL A 89 21.33 5.76 7.97
CA VAL A 89 22.54 6.34 7.38
C VAL A 89 22.43 7.86 7.23
N ARG A 90 21.27 8.37 6.82
CA ARG A 90 21.01 9.83 6.73
C ARG A 90 21.15 10.51 8.09
N ASN A 91 20.58 9.92 9.14
CA ASN A 91 20.68 10.44 10.50
C ASN A 91 22.13 10.46 11.01
N ILE A 92 22.90 9.40 10.76
CA ILE A 92 24.32 9.35 11.11
C ILE A 92 25.10 10.43 10.36
N LYS A 93 24.89 10.55 9.03
CA LYS A 93 25.53 11.58 8.21
C LYS A 93 25.23 12.98 8.76
N GLN A 94 23.97 13.27 9.08
CA GLN A 94 23.57 14.56 9.62
C GLN A 94 24.24 14.85 10.98
N ALA A 95 24.24 13.88 11.88
CA ALA A 95 24.89 14.02 13.19
C ALA A 95 26.41 14.20 13.07
N MET A 96 27.07 13.46 12.17
CA MET A 96 28.50 13.58 11.91
C MET A 96 28.84 14.96 11.35
N SER A 97 28.11 15.44 10.35
CA SER A 97 28.30 16.80 9.80
C SER A 97 28.14 17.85 10.89
N GLN A 98 27.13 17.73 11.76
CA GLN A 98 26.94 18.65 12.88
C GLN A 98 28.14 18.63 13.83
N ASN A 99 28.65 17.45 14.19
CA ASN A 99 29.77 17.30 15.11
C ASN A 99 31.10 17.81 14.53
N LEU A 100 31.31 17.68 13.21
CA LEU A 100 32.48 18.20 12.51
C LEU A 100 32.42 19.74 12.38
N LEU A 101 31.28 20.28 11.94
CA LEU A 101 31.10 21.74 11.76
C LEU A 101 31.11 22.51 13.08
N THR A 102 30.64 21.89 14.17
CA THR A 102 30.71 22.48 15.52
C THR A 102 32.06 22.24 16.21
N GLY A 103 33.00 21.53 15.55
CA GLY A 103 34.34 21.26 16.08
C GLY A 103 34.37 20.33 17.29
N LYS A 104 33.25 19.65 17.61
CA LYS A 104 33.16 18.65 18.69
C LYS A 104 34.01 17.42 18.38
N ILE A 105 34.15 17.07 17.10
CA ILE A 105 35.05 16.03 16.61
C ILE A 105 35.97 16.69 15.59
N ARG A 106 37.28 16.47 15.73
CA ARG A 106 38.30 16.92 14.77
C ARG A 106 38.94 15.70 14.12
N LEU A 107 39.04 15.71 12.80
CA LEU A 107 39.83 14.73 12.06
C LEU A 107 41.30 15.14 12.19
N VAL A 108 42.15 14.21 12.63
CA VAL A 108 43.61 14.36 12.72
C VAL A 108 44.24 13.76 11.48
#